data_AF-A0A7S3Z3N1-F1
#
_entry.id   AF-A0A7S3Z3N1-F1
#
_cell.length_a   1.000
_cell.length_b   1.000
_cell.length_c   1.000
_cell.angle_alpha   90.00
_cell.angle_beta   90.00
_cell.angle_gamma   90.00
#
_symmetry.space_group_name_H-M   'P 1'
#
loop_
_entity.id
_entity.type
_entity.pdbx_description
1 polymer ?
#
loop_
_entity_poly.entity_id
_entity_poly.type
_entity_poly.pdbx_seq_one_letter_code
_entity_poly.pdbx_strand_id
1 'polypeptide(L)'
;MDPGGPKQVTIRVNGKAVGKPMTILQGKDIDTLDPEKGPYLVFAKNLSRNMSHLVKRASSMSCSLKKGVDGFKLVLGRLPKRKYPPRLYACENDHEAMEKLSTEVEGRVKVAPCMVDRIATERTIDAKNAVIDIQTEPWGGQIVVLPDIGHEEEEDEEGKKVDDFTGDDDITGSEIDPSGVDATSMDDTDEDEGADEDDDGGDGEEAELPFAGPTVITTSTDSQARYFARRKLLLVNGTHTTLAFLTLWSEFKKVNEDMGKLGLPGKYKLLDYKTADAETRQMIWAWLVARCCMIHKGFSISILLGAHKVESEAEAMASLIEYAWTTLQRFSDVPDTTERVLSGGVVKRFEGRLRNVLEYLKKQQAAKNDLPASVLKAAEGKDRPKLTPEIILKSVKTLVEATAPMAAEKKKRQEAEKSEGKAESKFASAKARWKTTRGRLTVKRSSVHGKPPRKMREKVLREKGKRT
;
A
#
# COMPACT_ATOMS: atom_id res chain seq x y z
N MET A 1 17.34 -16.66 -25.91
CA MET A 1 18.08 -17.49 -24.94
C MET A 1 19.13 -18.24 -25.72
N ASP A 2 20.30 -18.40 -25.12
CA ASP A 2 21.32 -19.31 -25.63
C ASP A 2 20.74 -20.74 -25.66
N PRO A 3 20.79 -21.46 -26.79
CA PRO A 3 20.31 -22.84 -26.87
C PRO A 3 20.98 -23.81 -25.87
N GLY A 4 22.11 -23.43 -25.27
CA GLY A 4 22.76 -24.16 -24.17
C GLY A 4 22.36 -23.74 -22.74
N GLY A 5 21.41 -22.80 -22.59
CA GLY A 5 21.01 -22.28 -21.29
C GLY A 5 20.28 -23.29 -20.39
N PRO A 6 20.16 -23.00 -19.08
CA PRO A 6 19.45 -23.87 -18.16
C PRO A 6 17.98 -24.03 -18.55
N LYS A 7 17.47 -25.26 -18.50
CA LYS A 7 16.07 -25.59 -18.82
C LYS A 7 15.13 -25.43 -17.63
N GLN A 8 15.68 -25.34 -16.44
CA GLN A 8 14.94 -25.22 -15.19
C GLN A 8 15.57 -24.15 -14.32
N VAL A 9 14.76 -23.55 -13.44
CA VAL A 9 15.18 -22.58 -12.44
C VAL A 9 14.72 -23.05 -11.05
N THR A 10 15.57 -22.89 -10.04
CA THR A 10 15.20 -23.15 -8.65
C THR A 10 14.96 -21.84 -7.93
N ILE A 11 13.83 -21.69 -7.25
CA ILE A 11 13.59 -20.59 -6.33
C ILE A 11 14.03 -21.03 -4.93
N ARG A 12 14.81 -20.19 -4.25
CA ARG A 12 15.24 -20.37 -2.87
C ARG A 12 14.78 -19.22 -2.00
N VAL A 13 14.55 -19.52 -0.74
CA VAL A 13 14.33 -18.54 0.33
C VAL A 13 15.33 -18.83 1.44
N ASN A 14 16.16 -17.84 1.76
CA ASN A 14 17.27 -17.99 2.72
C ASN A 14 18.15 -19.20 2.37
N GLY A 15 18.46 -19.39 1.09
CA GLY A 15 19.27 -20.51 0.58
C GLY A 15 18.58 -21.88 0.53
N LYS A 16 17.33 -22.00 1.00
CA LYS A 16 16.56 -23.26 0.96
C LYS A 16 15.59 -23.26 -0.23
N ALA A 17 15.56 -24.34 -1.01
CA ALA A 17 14.65 -24.46 -2.14
C ALA A 17 13.17 -24.44 -1.67
N VAL A 18 12.35 -23.63 -2.34
CA VAL A 18 10.91 -23.53 -2.08
C VAL A 18 10.13 -24.19 -3.22
N GLY A 19 10.05 -25.51 -3.18
CA GLY A 19 9.32 -26.32 -4.16
C GLY A 19 10.19 -26.94 -5.25
N LYS A 20 9.51 -27.51 -6.26
CA LYS A 20 10.16 -28.18 -7.40
C LYS A 20 10.81 -27.15 -8.32
N PRO A 21 11.96 -27.47 -8.96
CA PRO A 21 12.52 -26.63 -10.02
C PRO A 21 11.47 -26.34 -11.10
N MET A 22 11.39 -25.08 -11.53
CA MET A 22 10.42 -24.62 -12.52
C MET A 22 11.00 -24.76 -13.92
N THR A 23 10.24 -25.34 -14.85
CA THR A 23 10.66 -25.43 -16.24
C THR A 23 10.57 -24.07 -16.91
N ILE A 24 11.63 -23.66 -17.59
CA ILE A 24 11.68 -22.37 -18.27
C ILE A 24 11.04 -22.50 -19.65
N LEU A 25 10.01 -21.68 -19.93
CA LEU A 25 9.34 -21.62 -21.22
C LEU A 25 9.53 -20.25 -21.86
N GLN A 26 9.64 -20.22 -23.19
CA GLN A 26 9.44 -18.98 -23.95
C GLN A 26 7.96 -18.75 -24.18
N GLY A 27 7.55 -17.50 -24.31
CA GLY A 27 6.15 -17.17 -24.59
C GLY A 27 5.59 -17.83 -25.87
N LYS A 28 6.41 -18.13 -26.87
CA LYS A 28 5.96 -18.85 -28.07
C LYS A 28 5.55 -20.30 -27.79
N ASP A 29 6.03 -20.88 -26.69
CA ASP A 29 5.83 -22.28 -26.30
C ASP A 29 4.77 -22.41 -25.19
N ILE A 30 4.02 -21.34 -24.91
CA ILE A 30 3.01 -21.34 -23.83
C ILE A 30 1.84 -22.29 -24.09
N ASP A 31 1.58 -22.57 -25.37
CA ASP A 31 0.51 -23.46 -25.81
C ASP A 31 0.85 -24.93 -25.49
N THR A 32 2.12 -25.25 -25.22
CA THR A 32 2.57 -26.59 -24.82
C THR A 32 2.56 -26.81 -23.31
N LEU A 33 1.99 -25.86 -22.53
CA LEU A 33 1.94 -25.95 -21.07
C LEU A 33 0.99 -27.07 -20.63
N ASP A 34 1.55 -27.98 -19.84
CA ASP A 34 0.88 -29.13 -19.24
C ASP A 34 0.90 -28.99 -17.71
N PRO A 35 -0.21 -28.60 -17.08
CA PRO A 35 -0.28 -28.35 -15.64
C PRO A 35 0.22 -29.52 -14.79
N GLU A 36 0.07 -30.76 -15.27
CA GLU A 36 0.46 -31.98 -14.56
C GLU A 36 1.97 -32.20 -14.50
N LYS A 37 2.73 -31.59 -15.43
CA LYS A 37 4.19 -31.75 -15.52
C LYS A 37 4.97 -30.85 -14.55
N GLY A 38 4.28 -29.96 -13.83
CA GLY A 38 4.85 -29.18 -12.74
C GLY A 38 4.95 -27.68 -13.02
N PRO A 39 5.71 -26.93 -12.20
CA PRO A 39 5.71 -25.48 -12.27
C PRO A 39 6.53 -24.95 -13.45
N TYR A 40 6.11 -23.79 -13.97
CA TYR A 40 6.72 -23.16 -15.15
C TYR A 40 7.09 -21.71 -14.90
N LEU A 41 8.27 -21.28 -15.36
CA LEU A 41 8.65 -19.87 -15.47
C LEU A 41 8.58 -19.45 -16.94
N VAL A 42 7.62 -18.60 -17.29
CA VAL A 42 7.39 -18.16 -18.67
C VAL A 42 8.01 -16.79 -18.92
N PHE A 43 8.92 -16.71 -19.91
CA PHE A 43 9.44 -15.45 -20.42
C PHE A 43 8.62 -15.00 -21.64
N ALA A 44 7.70 -14.07 -21.43
CA ALA A 44 6.84 -13.54 -22.47
C ALA A 44 7.36 -12.21 -23.04
N LYS A 45 7.62 -12.16 -24.36
CA LYS A 45 7.86 -10.88 -25.07
C LYS A 45 6.56 -10.14 -25.39
N ASN A 46 5.49 -10.88 -25.69
CA ASN A 46 4.15 -10.33 -25.92
C ASN A 46 3.25 -10.67 -24.73
N LEU A 47 3.40 -9.87 -23.67
CA LEU A 47 2.70 -10.10 -22.39
C LEU A 47 1.19 -10.23 -22.59
N SER A 48 0.58 -9.41 -23.45
CA SER A 48 -0.87 -9.44 -23.68
C SER A 48 -1.34 -10.76 -24.29
N ARG A 49 -0.64 -11.31 -25.30
CA ARG A 49 -1.01 -12.61 -25.91
C ARG A 49 -0.83 -13.73 -24.90
N ASN A 50 0.34 -13.78 -24.27
CA ASN A 50 0.72 -14.86 -23.37
C ASN A 50 -0.17 -14.92 -22.13
N MET A 51 -0.40 -13.78 -21.51
CA MET A 51 -1.22 -13.72 -20.30
C MET A 51 -2.69 -14.00 -20.61
N SER A 52 -3.22 -13.53 -21.75
CA SER A 52 -4.60 -13.90 -22.16
C SER A 52 -4.76 -15.43 -22.30
N HIS A 53 -3.75 -16.14 -22.81
CA HIS A 53 -3.77 -17.59 -22.89
C HIS A 53 -3.78 -18.25 -21.51
N LEU A 54 -2.95 -17.78 -20.57
CA LEU A 54 -2.89 -18.31 -19.20
C LEU A 54 -4.18 -18.03 -18.43
N VAL A 55 -4.69 -16.81 -18.46
CA VAL A 55 -5.88 -16.41 -17.68
C VAL A 55 -7.16 -17.05 -18.22
N LYS A 56 -7.18 -17.50 -19.48
CA LYS A 56 -8.27 -18.33 -20.00
C LYS A 56 -8.33 -19.71 -19.35
N ARG A 57 -7.20 -20.26 -18.91
CA ARG A 57 -7.08 -21.60 -18.33
C ARG A 57 -7.00 -21.60 -16.81
N ALA A 58 -6.66 -20.46 -16.20
CA ALA A 58 -6.53 -20.34 -14.76
C ALA A 58 -7.91 -20.34 -14.07
N SER A 59 -8.05 -21.14 -13.02
CA SER A 59 -9.14 -21.04 -12.03
C SER A 59 -8.89 -19.90 -11.04
N SER A 60 -7.62 -19.71 -10.66
CA SER A 60 -7.17 -18.65 -9.77
C SER A 60 -5.79 -18.10 -10.15
N MET A 61 -5.48 -16.91 -9.68
CA MET A 61 -4.22 -16.20 -9.89
C MET A 61 -3.78 -15.49 -8.61
N SER A 62 -2.51 -15.15 -8.49
CA SER A 62 -2.02 -14.22 -7.46
C SER A 62 -1.03 -13.23 -8.05
N CYS A 63 -0.89 -12.06 -7.41
CA CYS A 63 0.03 -11.02 -7.87
C CYS A 63 0.81 -10.34 -6.74
N SER A 64 2.07 -9.97 -7.00
CA SER A 64 2.91 -9.11 -6.17
C SER A 64 3.87 -8.31 -7.08
N LEU A 65 3.35 -7.23 -7.65
CA LEU A 65 3.84 -6.45 -8.78
C LEU A 65 4.15 -4.99 -8.41
N LYS A 66 3.59 -4.45 -7.32
CA LYS A 66 3.76 -3.04 -6.90
C LYS A 66 3.42 -2.07 -8.05
N LYS A 67 4.43 -1.46 -8.69
CA LYS A 67 4.23 -0.53 -9.84
C LYS A 67 3.84 -1.25 -11.14
N GLY A 68 3.96 -2.58 -11.18
CA GLY A 68 3.61 -3.39 -12.35
C GLY A 68 2.10 -3.62 -12.53
N VAL A 69 1.28 -3.19 -11.57
CA VAL A 69 -0.19 -3.35 -11.59
C VAL A 69 -0.81 -2.73 -12.84
N ASP A 70 -0.34 -1.57 -13.31
CA ASP A 70 -0.87 -0.93 -14.52
C ASP A 70 -0.73 -1.80 -15.78
N GLY A 71 0.41 -2.49 -15.92
CA GLY A 71 0.62 -3.40 -17.03
C GLY A 71 -0.27 -4.63 -16.92
N PHE A 72 -0.53 -5.10 -15.70
CA PHE A 72 -1.38 -6.24 -15.43
C PHE A 72 -2.86 -5.91 -15.70
N LYS A 73 -3.33 -4.75 -15.25
CA LYS A 73 -4.64 -4.16 -15.56
C LYS A 73 -4.95 -4.17 -17.05
N LEU A 74 -4.02 -3.70 -17.88
CA LEU A 74 -4.20 -3.66 -19.35
C LEU A 74 -4.49 -5.04 -19.96
N VAL A 75 -3.94 -6.10 -19.35
CA VAL A 75 -4.22 -7.47 -19.77
C VAL A 75 -5.58 -7.92 -19.25
N LEU A 76 -5.83 -7.77 -17.95
CA LEU A 76 -7.06 -8.27 -17.33
C LEU A 76 -8.30 -7.59 -17.91
N GLY A 77 -8.24 -6.29 -18.21
CA GLY A 77 -9.33 -5.54 -18.84
C GLY A 77 -9.70 -6.02 -20.26
N ARG A 78 -8.84 -6.80 -20.92
CA ARG A 78 -9.10 -7.39 -22.25
C ARG A 78 -9.74 -8.77 -22.18
N LEU A 79 -9.91 -9.34 -20.99
CA LEU A 79 -10.56 -10.62 -20.83
C LEU A 79 -12.07 -10.48 -21.12
N PRO A 80 -12.71 -11.51 -21.69
CA PRO A 80 -14.16 -11.53 -21.79
C PRO A 80 -14.77 -11.58 -20.38
N LYS A 81 -15.93 -10.94 -20.21
CA LYS A 81 -16.75 -11.14 -19.02
C LYS A 81 -17.20 -12.60 -18.96
N ARG A 82 -17.34 -13.16 -17.75
CA ARG A 82 -17.72 -14.56 -17.51
C ARG A 82 -18.75 -14.63 -16.39
N LYS A 83 -19.65 -15.62 -16.46
CA LYS A 83 -20.56 -15.96 -15.34
C LYS A 83 -19.75 -16.33 -14.08
N TYR A 84 -18.68 -17.12 -14.27
CA TYR A 84 -17.75 -17.53 -13.22
C TYR A 84 -16.34 -17.02 -13.55
N PRO A 85 -16.02 -15.76 -13.20
CA PRO A 85 -14.69 -15.21 -13.46
C PRO A 85 -13.63 -15.87 -12.57
N PRO A 86 -12.39 -16.04 -13.04
CA PRO A 86 -11.31 -16.54 -12.20
C PRO A 86 -11.00 -15.56 -11.07
N ARG A 87 -10.50 -16.08 -9.94
CA ARG A 87 -10.20 -15.26 -8.76
C ARG A 87 -8.73 -14.81 -8.74
N LEU A 88 -8.50 -13.53 -8.46
CA LEU A 88 -7.17 -12.93 -8.29
C LEU A 88 -6.93 -12.61 -6.81
N TYR A 89 -6.00 -13.33 -6.20
CA TYR A 89 -5.50 -13.07 -4.85
C TYR A 89 -4.41 -11.99 -4.89
N ALA A 90 -4.78 -10.77 -4.55
CA ALA A 90 -3.94 -9.60 -4.66
C ALA A 90 -3.03 -9.43 -3.43
N CYS A 91 -1.83 -9.98 -3.50
CA CYS A 91 -0.78 -9.89 -2.47
C CYS A 91 0.02 -8.58 -2.59
N GLU A 92 -0.68 -7.45 -2.55
CA GLU A 92 -0.15 -6.10 -2.67
C GLU A 92 -0.32 -5.32 -1.36
N ASN A 93 0.61 -4.41 -1.06
CA ASN A 93 0.47 -3.50 0.08
C ASN A 93 -0.35 -2.24 -0.25
N ASP A 94 -0.77 -2.08 -1.50
CA ASP A 94 -1.48 -0.92 -2.02
C ASP A 94 -2.93 -1.32 -2.30
N HIS A 95 -3.78 -1.23 -1.27
CA HIS A 95 -5.18 -1.69 -1.35
C HIS A 95 -6.03 -0.77 -2.24
N GLU A 96 -5.77 0.54 -2.25
CA GLU A 96 -6.43 1.50 -3.16
C GLU A 96 -6.19 1.13 -4.62
N ALA A 97 -4.94 0.78 -4.98
CA ALA A 97 -4.64 0.30 -6.33
C ALA A 97 -5.42 -0.98 -6.68
N MET A 98 -5.70 -1.84 -5.70
CA MET A 98 -6.46 -3.07 -5.89
C MET A 98 -7.96 -2.83 -5.98
N GLU A 99 -8.52 -1.88 -5.25
CA GLU A 99 -9.92 -1.42 -5.39
C GLU A 99 -10.18 -0.85 -6.77
N LYS A 100 -9.28 0.03 -7.22
CA LYS A 100 -9.33 0.57 -8.57
C LYS A 100 -9.22 -0.54 -9.62
N LEU A 101 -8.30 -1.49 -9.42
CA LEU A 101 -8.17 -2.64 -10.31
C LEU A 101 -9.46 -3.46 -10.35
N SER A 102 -10.07 -3.75 -9.19
CA SER A 102 -11.32 -4.53 -9.07
C SER A 102 -12.43 -3.90 -9.88
N THR A 103 -12.65 -2.60 -9.70
CA THR A 103 -13.66 -1.82 -10.46
C THR A 103 -13.45 -1.93 -11.97
N GLU A 104 -12.19 -1.85 -12.41
CA GLU A 104 -11.87 -1.82 -13.85
C GLU A 104 -11.96 -3.20 -14.52
N VAL A 105 -11.82 -4.28 -13.75
CA VAL A 105 -11.87 -5.67 -14.25
C VAL A 105 -13.17 -6.39 -13.89
N GLU A 106 -14.17 -5.65 -13.40
CA GLU A 106 -15.47 -6.18 -12.98
C GLU A 106 -16.11 -7.11 -14.02
N GLY A 107 -16.61 -8.24 -13.54
CA GLY A 107 -17.19 -9.33 -14.34
C GLY A 107 -16.17 -10.14 -15.16
N ARG A 108 -14.88 -9.78 -15.16
CA ARG A 108 -13.80 -10.50 -15.87
C ARG A 108 -12.92 -11.30 -14.94
N VAL A 109 -12.65 -10.76 -13.76
CA VAL A 109 -11.84 -11.36 -12.68
C VAL A 109 -12.45 -10.93 -11.35
N LYS A 110 -12.58 -11.85 -10.38
CA LYS A 110 -12.95 -11.50 -9.01
C LYS A 110 -11.69 -11.16 -8.23
N VAL A 111 -11.54 -9.92 -7.75
CA VAL A 111 -10.33 -9.49 -7.02
C VAL A 111 -10.54 -9.67 -5.53
N ALA A 112 -9.75 -10.56 -4.94
CA ALA A 112 -9.68 -10.80 -3.51
C ALA A 112 -8.40 -10.15 -2.95
N PRO A 113 -8.49 -9.03 -2.23
CA PRO A 113 -7.32 -8.42 -1.61
C PRO A 113 -6.73 -9.36 -0.55
N CYS A 114 -5.41 -9.34 -0.39
CA CYS A 114 -4.74 -10.12 0.65
C CYS A 114 -3.93 -9.20 1.55
N MET A 115 -4.05 -9.35 2.87
CA MET A 115 -3.01 -8.86 3.77
C MET A 115 -1.83 -9.83 3.70
N VAL A 116 -0.67 -9.32 3.34
CA VAL A 116 0.58 -10.07 3.35
C VAL A 116 1.62 -9.40 4.27
N ASP A 117 2.30 -10.22 5.06
CA ASP A 117 3.36 -9.79 5.94
C ASP A 117 4.54 -10.74 5.82
N ARG A 118 5.64 -10.26 5.26
CA ARG A 118 6.99 -10.87 5.36
C ARG A 118 8.01 -9.86 4.85
N ILE A 119 9.06 -9.62 5.63
CA ILE A 119 10.15 -8.72 5.24
C ILE A 119 11.10 -9.49 4.31
N ALA A 120 11.07 -9.13 3.02
CA ALA A 120 12.08 -9.52 2.05
C ALA A 120 13.12 -8.40 1.87
N THR A 121 14.40 -8.75 1.93
CA THR A 121 15.52 -7.80 1.98
C THR A 121 16.27 -7.72 0.68
N GLU A 122 16.53 -8.88 0.09
CA GLU A 122 17.40 -9.00 -1.07
C GLU A 122 16.89 -10.10 -2.00
N ARG A 123 17.18 -9.92 -3.28
CA ARG A 123 16.98 -10.94 -4.31
C ARG A 123 18.25 -11.05 -5.13
N THR A 124 18.82 -12.24 -5.19
CA THR A 124 19.94 -12.56 -6.05
C THR A 124 19.50 -13.49 -7.17
N ILE A 125 20.05 -13.27 -8.37
CA ILE A 125 19.76 -14.09 -9.55
C ILE A 125 21.10 -14.65 -10.02
N ASP A 126 21.30 -15.94 -9.80
CA ASP A 126 22.43 -16.68 -10.32
C ASP A 126 22.01 -17.35 -11.64
N ALA A 127 22.26 -16.64 -12.74
CA ALA A 127 21.94 -17.13 -14.08
C ALA A 127 22.74 -18.38 -14.48
N LYS A 128 23.94 -18.58 -13.91
CA LYS A 128 24.81 -19.71 -14.24
C LYS A 128 24.27 -21.00 -13.64
N ASN A 129 23.84 -20.94 -12.38
CA ASN A 129 23.28 -22.10 -11.68
C ASN A 129 21.75 -22.17 -11.78
N ALA A 130 21.13 -21.22 -12.49
CA ALA A 130 19.68 -21.09 -12.62
C ALA A 130 18.97 -21.06 -11.27
N VAL A 131 19.45 -20.19 -10.38
CA VAL A 131 18.88 -20.01 -9.04
C VAL A 131 18.40 -18.57 -8.88
N ILE A 132 17.19 -18.41 -8.36
CA ILE A 132 16.68 -17.14 -7.84
C ILE A 132 16.61 -17.32 -6.33
N ASP A 133 17.43 -16.59 -5.58
CA ASP A 133 17.43 -16.67 -4.11
C ASP A 133 16.86 -15.37 -3.53
N ILE A 134 15.95 -15.52 -2.57
CA ILE A 134 15.28 -14.42 -1.90
C ILE A 134 15.69 -14.47 -0.42
N GLN A 135 16.32 -13.40 0.05
CA GLN A 135 16.62 -13.24 1.46
C GLN A 135 15.43 -12.59 2.17
N THR A 136 15.05 -13.17 3.29
CA THR A 136 13.90 -12.78 4.12
C THR A 136 14.27 -12.85 5.59
N GLU A 137 13.50 -12.16 6.43
CA GLU A 137 13.57 -12.36 7.88
C GLU A 137 13.30 -13.83 8.27
N PRO A 138 13.73 -14.27 9.48
CA PRO A 138 13.46 -15.62 9.96
C PRO A 138 11.96 -15.93 10.16
N TRP A 139 11.15 -14.91 10.42
CA TRP A 139 9.71 -15.07 10.61
C TRP A 139 9.03 -15.53 9.33
N GLY A 140 8.18 -16.56 9.44
CA GLY A 140 7.65 -17.32 8.29
C GLY A 140 6.71 -16.54 7.38
N GLY A 141 6.13 -15.46 7.89
CA GLY A 141 5.16 -14.65 7.17
C GLY A 141 3.71 -14.91 7.61
N GLN A 142 2.81 -14.07 7.12
CA GLN A 142 1.37 -14.26 7.23
C GLN A 142 0.67 -13.83 5.94
N ILE A 143 -0.35 -14.59 5.53
CA ILE A 143 -1.29 -14.25 4.46
C ILE A 143 -2.70 -14.37 5.03
N VAL A 144 -3.51 -13.33 4.88
CA VAL A 144 -4.95 -13.34 5.19
C VAL A 144 -5.67 -12.88 3.94
N VAL A 145 -6.61 -13.67 3.45
CA VAL A 145 -7.51 -13.26 2.36
C VAL A 145 -8.55 -12.34 2.96
N LEU A 146 -8.69 -11.16 2.38
CA LEU A 146 -9.66 -10.15 2.81
C LEU A 146 -10.97 -10.32 2.02
N PRO A 147 -12.06 -9.71 2.50
CA PRO A 147 -13.34 -9.74 1.79
C PRO A 147 -13.21 -9.21 0.38
N ASP A 148 -14.06 -9.71 -0.51
CA ASP A 148 -14.08 -9.22 -1.88
C ASP A 148 -14.53 -7.75 -1.93
N ILE A 149 -13.88 -7.00 -2.81
CA ILE A 149 -14.18 -5.59 -2.98
C ILE A 149 -15.57 -5.45 -3.61
N GLY A 150 -16.48 -4.76 -2.92
CA GLY A 150 -17.87 -4.57 -3.35
C GLY A 150 -18.88 -5.56 -2.77
N HIS A 151 -18.49 -6.44 -1.83
CA HIS A 151 -19.47 -7.11 -0.97
C HIS A 151 -20.04 -6.10 0.03
N GLU A 152 -21.37 -6.09 0.19
CA GLU A 152 -22.05 -5.27 1.20
C GLU A 152 -21.57 -5.68 2.60
N GLU A 153 -21.30 -4.69 3.44
CA GLU A 153 -20.76 -4.92 4.77
C GLU A 153 -21.83 -5.55 5.66
N GLU A 154 -21.56 -6.73 6.19
CA GLU A 154 -22.32 -7.24 7.34
C GLU A 154 -22.06 -6.31 8.53
N GLU A 155 -23.10 -5.64 9.01
CA GLU A 155 -23.05 -4.94 10.29
C GLU A 155 -22.75 -5.98 11.38
N ASP A 156 -21.79 -5.70 12.27
CA ASP A 156 -21.59 -6.58 13.41
C ASP A 156 -22.83 -6.58 14.32
N GLU A 157 -22.96 -7.58 15.19
CA GLU A 157 -24.10 -7.71 16.12
C GLU A 157 -24.31 -6.45 17.02
N GLU A 158 -23.32 -5.55 17.06
CA GLU A 158 -23.35 -4.30 17.84
C GLU A 158 -23.68 -3.05 16.98
N GLY A 159 -23.94 -3.21 15.68
CA GLY A 159 -24.27 -2.11 14.76
C GLY A 159 -23.12 -1.12 14.55
N LYS A 160 -21.88 -1.52 14.84
CA LYS A 160 -20.71 -0.66 14.78
C LYS A 160 -20.07 -0.78 13.41
N LYS A 161 -20.28 0.23 12.56
CA LYS A 161 -19.52 0.35 11.31
C LYS A 161 -18.03 0.39 11.63
N VAL A 162 -17.28 -0.56 11.08
CA VAL A 162 -15.82 -0.56 11.15
C VAL A 162 -15.37 0.59 10.25
N ASP A 163 -14.76 1.63 10.84
CA ASP A 163 -14.19 2.77 10.09
C ASP A 163 -13.41 2.22 8.87
N ASP A 164 -13.70 2.80 7.70
CA ASP A 164 -13.36 2.23 6.40
C ASP A 164 -11.87 1.83 6.31
N PHE A 165 -11.62 0.70 5.65
CA PHE A 165 -10.30 0.07 5.60
C PHE A 165 -9.29 0.87 4.75
N THR A 166 -9.71 1.98 4.15
CA THR A 166 -8.81 2.84 3.40
C THR A 166 -7.71 3.33 4.35
N GLY A 167 -6.47 2.96 4.04
CA GLY A 167 -5.30 3.41 4.81
C GLY A 167 -5.03 4.91 4.68
N ASP A 168 -6.03 5.69 4.28
CA ASP A 168 -5.99 7.07 3.79
C ASP A 168 -7.36 7.76 3.97
N ASP A 169 -7.96 7.75 5.17
CA ASP A 169 -8.92 8.79 5.50
C ASP A 169 -8.19 10.14 5.51
N ASP A 170 -8.27 10.84 4.39
CA ASP A 170 -8.09 12.27 4.30
C ASP A 170 -9.10 12.90 5.26
N ILE A 171 -8.67 13.19 6.49
CA ILE A 171 -9.38 14.09 7.40
C ILE A 171 -9.21 15.51 6.83
N THR A 172 -9.86 15.78 5.69
CA THR A 172 -10.26 17.13 5.34
C THR A 172 -11.62 17.34 5.97
N GLY A 173 -11.65 18.04 7.10
CA GLY A 173 -12.86 18.35 7.82
C GLY A 173 -13.89 19.01 6.90
N SER A 174 -14.96 18.28 6.59
CA SER A 174 -16.23 18.88 6.21
C SER A 174 -17.00 19.14 7.49
N GLU A 175 -17.18 20.42 7.81
CA GLU A 175 -18.15 20.90 8.77
C GLU A 175 -19.52 20.31 8.39
N ILE A 176 -20.11 19.51 9.28
CA ILE A 176 -21.52 19.12 9.15
C ILE A 176 -22.32 20.27 9.74
N ASP A 177 -22.91 21.05 8.84
CA ASP A 177 -23.97 22.01 9.09
C ASP A 177 -25.25 21.25 9.52
N PRO A 178 -25.78 21.45 10.73
CA PRO A 178 -27.06 20.88 11.12
C PRO A 178 -28.17 21.91 10.85
N SER A 179 -28.70 21.94 9.63
CA SER A 179 -29.88 22.75 9.34
C SER A 179 -30.82 22.15 8.30
N GLY A 180 -31.98 21.65 8.79
CA GLY A 180 -33.21 21.39 8.04
C GLY A 180 -33.06 20.27 7.00
N VAL A 181 -34.04 19.50 6.56
CA VAL A 181 -35.49 19.60 6.33
C VAL A 181 -35.82 18.20 5.75
N ASP A 182 -36.98 17.61 5.70
CA ASP A 182 -38.34 17.84 6.15
C ASP A 182 -39.04 16.50 5.84
N ALA A 183 -39.93 16.03 6.70
CA ALA A 183 -40.63 14.77 6.50
C ALA A 183 -41.79 15.01 5.52
N THR A 184 -41.74 14.38 4.35
CA THR A 184 -42.97 14.17 3.56
C THR A 184 -43.03 12.76 3.00
N SER A 185 -44.15 12.13 3.37
CA SER A 185 -44.74 10.90 2.89
C SER A 185 -45.02 10.91 1.39
N MET A 186 -44.86 9.76 0.74
CA MET A 186 -45.65 9.39 -0.43
C MET A 186 -45.80 7.87 -0.46
N ASP A 187 -47.04 7.44 -0.16
CA ASP A 187 -47.64 6.23 -0.73
C ASP A 187 -47.59 6.34 -2.26
N ASP A 188 -47.27 5.23 -2.94
CA ASP A 188 -48.21 4.59 -3.84
C ASP A 188 -47.67 3.23 -4.30
N THR A 189 -48.59 2.27 -4.25
CA THR A 189 -48.54 0.90 -4.71
C THR A 189 -48.22 0.77 -6.19
N ASP A 190 -47.51 -0.29 -6.57
CA ASP A 190 -47.91 -1.10 -7.73
C ASP A 190 -47.36 -2.52 -7.59
N GLU A 191 -48.30 -3.46 -7.61
CA GLU A 191 -48.12 -4.90 -7.69
C GLU A 191 -47.56 -5.25 -9.07
N ASP A 192 -46.46 -6.01 -9.14
CA ASP A 192 -46.09 -6.73 -10.36
C ASP A 192 -45.66 -8.16 -9.98
N GLU A 193 -46.57 -9.09 -10.26
CA GLU A 193 -46.40 -10.53 -10.14
C GLU A 193 -45.56 -11.04 -11.31
N GLY A 194 -44.26 -11.20 -11.09
CA GLY A 194 -43.33 -11.88 -12.01
C GLY A 194 -42.70 -13.09 -11.34
N ALA A 195 -43.35 -14.24 -11.46
CA ALA A 195 -42.82 -15.53 -11.05
C ALA A 195 -41.69 -15.96 -11.99
N ASP A 196 -40.45 -15.86 -11.54
CA ASP A 196 -39.31 -16.64 -12.05
C ASP A 196 -38.80 -17.52 -10.89
N GLU A 197 -39.42 -18.69 -10.77
CA GLU A 197 -38.87 -19.83 -10.03
C GLU A 197 -37.66 -20.36 -10.81
N ASP A 198 -36.45 -20.09 -10.32
CA ASP A 198 -35.23 -20.89 -10.49
C ASP A 198 -34.03 -20.13 -9.84
N ASP A 199 -34.16 -19.72 -8.57
CA ASP A 199 -32.99 -19.37 -7.76
C ASP A 199 -32.64 -20.59 -6.90
N ASP A 200 -31.93 -21.51 -7.56
CA ASP A 200 -31.22 -22.61 -6.95
C ASP A 200 -30.13 -21.98 -6.07
N GLY A 201 -30.55 -21.58 -4.87
CA GLY A 201 -29.74 -21.06 -3.77
C GLY A 201 -28.73 -22.13 -3.38
N GLY A 202 -27.69 -22.26 -4.20
CA GLY A 202 -26.52 -23.03 -3.90
C GLY A 202 -25.87 -22.39 -2.69
N ASP A 203 -26.15 -22.96 -1.52
CA ASP A 203 -25.38 -22.87 -0.31
C ASP A 203 -23.93 -22.62 -0.70
N GLY A 204 -23.44 -21.41 -0.41
CA GLY A 204 -22.12 -20.97 -0.83
C GLY A 204 -21.06 -21.89 -0.24
N GLU A 205 -20.69 -22.94 -0.98
CA GLU A 205 -19.53 -23.76 -0.67
C GLU A 205 -18.37 -22.77 -0.49
N GLU A 206 -17.85 -22.69 0.74
CA GLU A 206 -16.63 -21.94 1.04
C GLU A 206 -15.57 -22.41 0.06
N ALA A 207 -15.33 -21.62 -0.99
CA ALA A 207 -14.43 -22.01 -2.06
C ALA A 207 -13.05 -22.25 -1.44
N GLU A 208 -12.63 -23.52 -1.43
CA GLU A 208 -11.38 -23.94 -0.82
C GLU A 208 -10.23 -23.09 -1.40
N LEU A 209 -9.44 -22.47 -0.52
CA LEU A 209 -8.34 -21.61 -0.96
C LEU A 209 -7.35 -22.44 -1.79
N PRO A 210 -6.85 -21.92 -2.93
CA PRO A 210 -5.92 -22.65 -3.78
C PRO A 210 -4.50 -22.73 -3.19
N PHE A 211 -4.33 -22.28 -1.94
CA PHE A 211 -3.10 -22.34 -1.18
C PHE A 211 -3.40 -22.56 0.30
N ALA A 212 -2.51 -23.32 0.95
CA ALA A 212 -2.59 -23.67 2.35
C ALA A 212 -1.20 -23.57 3.00
N GLY A 213 -1.14 -23.81 4.30
CA GLY A 213 0.10 -23.86 5.06
C GLY A 213 0.01 -23.07 6.37
N PRO A 214 1.01 -23.21 7.25
CA PRO A 214 0.97 -22.64 8.60
C PRO A 214 1.00 -21.10 8.62
N THR A 215 1.30 -20.46 7.49
CA THR A 215 1.34 -19.01 7.32
C THR A 215 0.06 -18.43 6.71
N VAL A 216 -0.86 -19.29 6.26
CA VAL A 216 -2.15 -18.88 5.70
C VAL A 216 -3.16 -18.88 6.84
N ILE A 217 -3.83 -17.75 7.05
CA ILE A 217 -4.91 -17.63 8.03
C ILE A 217 -6.22 -17.52 7.28
N THR A 218 -7.09 -18.49 7.52
CA THR A 218 -8.51 -18.41 7.21
C THR A 218 -9.22 -17.73 8.37
N THR A 219 -10.13 -16.82 8.04
CA THR A 219 -10.95 -16.09 9.00
C THR A 219 -12.39 -16.52 8.85
N SER A 220 -13.11 -16.63 9.97
CA SER A 220 -14.52 -17.01 9.95
C SER A 220 -15.45 -15.86 9.57
N THR A 221 -14.97 -14.62 9.66
CA THR A 221 -15.74 -13.42 9.33
C THR A 221 -14.86 -12.35 8.66
N ASP A 222 -15.52 -11.47 7.92
CA ASP A 222 -14.89 -10.31 7.27
C ASP A 222 -14.22 -9.37 8.29
N SER A 223 -14.88 -9.17 9.43
CA SER A 223 -14.36 -8.35 10.55
C SER A 223 -13.06 -8.91 11.14
N GLN A 224 -12.89 -10.24 11.20
CA GLN A 224 -11.62 -10.84 11.60
C GLN A 224 -10.52 -10.59 10.56
N ALA A 225 -10.84 -10.66 9.26
CA ALA A 225 -9.89 -10.36 8.20
C ALA A 225 -9.42 -8.89 8.25
N ARG A 226 -10.38 -7.96 8.43
CA ARG A 226 -10.11 -6.53 8.63
C ARG A 226 -9.28 -6.27 9.88
N TYR A 227 -9.53 -6.99 10.98
CA TYR A 227 -8.69 -6.95 12.18
C TYR A 227 -7.23 -7.27 11.86
N PHE A 228 -6.95 -8.38 11.17
CA PHE A 228 -5.57 -8.73 10.81
C PHE A 228 -4.90 -7.69 9.92
N ALA A 229 -5.65 -7.14 8.96
CA ALA A 229 -5.17 -6.09 8.09
C ALA A 229 -4.82 -4.80 8.85
N ARG A 230 -5.71 -4.35 9.75
CA ARG A 230 -5.49 -3.19 10.62
C ARG A 230 -4.35 -3.42 11.60
N ARG A 231 -4.25 -4.62 12.18
CA ARG A 231 -3.16 -5.02 13.07
C ARG A 231 -1.81 -4.91 12.36
N LYS A 232 -1.68 -5.43 11.16
CA LYS A 232 -0.45 -5.32 10.36
C LYS A 232 -0.14 -3.86 10.00
N LEU A 233 -1.16 -3.10 9.57
CA LEU A 233 -0.99 -1.69 9.22
C LEU A 233 -0.47 -0.86 10.39
N LEU A 234 -1.03 -1.04 11.59
CA LEU A 234 -0.62 -0.29 12.76
C LEU A 234 0.69 -0.84 13.36
N LEU A 235 0.77 -2.13 13.63
CA LEU A 235 1.88 -2.70 14.40
C LEU A 235 3.13 -2.97 13.57
N VAL A 236 3.01 -3.37 12.31
CA VAL A 236 4.17 -3.60 11.44
C VAL A 236 4.49 -2.31 10.68
N ASN A 237 3.60 -1.89 9.78
CA ASN A 237 3.86 -0.72 8.92
C ASN A 237 3.99 0.57 9.76
N GLY A 238 3.16 0.76 10.78
CA GLY A 238 3.20 1.92 11.66
C GLY A 238 4.48 1.97 12.50
N THR A 239 4.86 0.87 13.15
CA THR A 239 6.10 0.81 13.95
C THR A 239 7.33 1.03 13.09
N HIS A 240 7.39 0.45 11.90
CA HIS A 240 8.47 0.69 10.96
C HIS A 240 8.60 2.18 10.60
N THR A 241 7.45 2.85 10.44
CA THR A 241 7.39 4.29 10.18
C THR A 241 7.85 5.10 11.41
N THR A 242 7.45 4.71 12.62
CA THR A 242 7.95 5.31 13.88
C THR A 242 9.46 5.20 14.00
N LEU A 243 10.04 4.03 13.73
CA LEU A 243 11.49 3.83 13.75
C LEU A 243 12.20 4.72 12.72
N ALA A 244 11.64 4.86 11.52
CA ALA A 244 12.19 5.75 10.50
C ALA A 244 12.20 7.22 10.95
N PHE A 245 11.10 7.73 11.49
CA PHE A 245 11.04 9.11 11.98
C PHE A 245 11.89 9.35 13.22
N LEU A 246 11.97 8.39 14.15
CA LEU A 246 12.90 8.47 15.29
C LEU A 246 14.35 8.51 14.82
N THR A 247 14.69 7.72 13.80
CA THR A 247 16.03 7.71 13.21
C THR A 247 16.35 9.08 12.62
N LEU A 248 15.44 9.66 11.82
CA LEU A 248 15.63 11.00 11.26
C LEU A 248 15.76 12.07 12.34
N TRP A 249 14.96 11.98 13.40
CA TRP A 249 15.05 12.93 14.51
C TRP A 249 16.37 12.80 15.28
N SER A 250 16.85 11.58 15.51
CA SER A 250 18.16 11.30 16.11
C SER A 250 19.30 11.85 15.25
N GLU A 251 19.29 11.58 13.95
CA GLU A 251 20.32 12.09 13.03
C GLU A 251 20.29 13.61 12.95
N PHE A 252 19.11 14.21 12.95
CA PHE A 252 18.94 15.66 13.01
C PHE A 252 19.58 16.28 14.25
N LYS A 253 19.35 15.70 15.44
CA LYS A 253 19.97 16.17 16.69
C LYS A 253 21.50 16.14 16.65
N LYS A 254 22.11 15.21 15.91
CA LYS A 254 23.58 15.09 15.80
C LYS A 254 24.20 16.22 14.98
N VAL A 255 23.54 16.61 13.88
CA VAL A 255 24.11 17.62 12.97
C VAL A 255 23.86 19.05 13.44
N ASN A 256 22.91 19.30 14.34
CA ASN A 256 22.55 20.65 14.82
C ASN A 256 22.31 21.65 13.65
N GLU A 257 21.88 21.14 12.51
CA GLU A 257 21.64 21.89 11.28
C GLU A 257 20.16 22.25 11.14
N ASP A 258 19.82 23.03 10.12
CA ASP A 258 18.44 23.26 9.69
C ASP A 258 17.87 21.97 9.06
N MET A 259 16.65 21.57 9.43
CA MET A 259 15.97 20.38 8.89
C MET A 259 15.86 20.43 7.37
N GLY A 260 15.81 21.62 6.77
CA GLY A 260 15.82 21.79 5.32
C GLY A 260 17.10 21.33 4.63
N LYS A 261 18.22 21.13 5.35
CA LYS A 261 19.48 20.67 4.74
C LYS A 261 19.65 19.16 4.78
N LEU A 262 18.92 18.46 5.65
CA LEU A 262 18.85 17.00 5.58
C LEU A 262 18.19 16.61 4.25
N GLY A 263 18.87 15.83 3.42
CA GLY A 263 18.25 15.23 2.25
C GLY A 263 17.15 14.28 2.71
N LEU A 264 15.86 14.68 2.66
CA LEU A 264 14.73 13.85 3.08
C LEU A 264 14.31 12.87 1.97
N PRO A 265 14.14 11.56 2.26
CA PRO A 265 14.18 10.91 3.58
C PRO A 265 15.57 10.46 4.05
N GLY A 266 16.63 10.63 3.26
CA GLY A 266 18.00 10.22 3.59
C GLY A 266 18.15 8.70 3.65
N LYS A 267 19.39 8.20 3.67
CA LYS A 267 19.68 6.76 3.71
C LYS A 267 20.36 6.39 5.03
N TYR A 268 19.61 6.48 6.12
CA TYR A 268 20.08 6.17 7.46
C TYR A 268 19.60 4.78 7.88
N LYS A 269 20.49 3.99 8.51
CA LYS A 269 20.10 2.71 9.11
C LYS A 269 19.09 2.97 10.23
N LEU A 270 17.99 2.23 10.22
CA LEU A 270 16.96 2.38 11.25
C LEU A 270 17.51 2.09 12.65
N LEU A 271 16.99 2.83 13.62
CA LEU A 271 17.20 2.56 15.05
C LEU A 271 16.77 1.13 15.39
N ASP A 272 17.64 0.43 16.10
CA ASP A 272 17.41 -0.91 16.61
C ASP A 272 17.05 -0.82 18.10
N TYR A 273 15.90 -1.37 18.47
CA TYR A 273 15.44 -1.38 19.86
C TYR A 273 16.46 -2.00 20.82
N LYS A 274 17.21 -3.03 20.38
CA LYS A 274 18.22 -3.71 21.21
C LYS A 274 19.39 -2.81 21.58
N THR A 275 19.72 -1.83 20.73
CA THR A 275 20.87 -0.94 20.92
C THR A 275 20.47 0.50 21.27
N ALA A 276 19.18 0.84 21.17
CA ALA A 276 18.63 2.12 21.59
C ALA A 276 18.79 2.37 23.10
N ASP A 277 18.95 3.62 23.52
CA ASP A 277 18.96 4.01 24.93
C ASP A 277 17.59 3.81 25.63
N ALA A 278 17.56 3.95 26.95
CA ALA A 278 16.36 3.69 27.74
C ALA A 278 15.18 4.62 27.39
N GLU A 279 15.44 5.89 27.09
CA GLU A 279 14.41 6.87 26.72
C GLU A 279 13.80 6.53 25.35
N THR A 280 14.66 6.22 24.39
CA THR A 280 14.26 5.81 23.04
C THR A 280 13.48 4.49 23.07
N ARG A 281 13.91 3.51 23.88
CA ARG A 281 13.15 2.25 24.08
C ARG A 281 11.77 2.51 24.69
N GLN A 282 11.66 3.40 25.69
CA GLN A 282 10.37 3.79 26.25
C GLN A 282 9.48 4.44 25.20
N MET A 283 10.04 5.33 24.37
CA MET A 283 9.29 5.98 23.30
C MET A 283 8.79 4.96 22.26
N ILE A 284 9.65 4.05 21.79
CA ILE A 284 9.25 3.00 20.84
C ILE A 284 8.13 2.13 21.44
N TRP A 285 8.27 1.71 22.70
CA TRP A 285 7.27 0.89 23.37
C TRP A 285 5.94 1.64 23.58
N ALA A 286 5.98 2.91 23.98
CA ALA A 286 4.80 3.76 24.09
C ALA A 286 4.01 3.86 22.77
N TRP A 287 4.71 3.99 21.64
CA TRP A 287 4.08 4.01 20.31
C TRP A 287 3.41 2.68 19.93
N LEU A 288 4.05 1.55 20.23
CA LEU A 288 3.46 0.22 20.01
C LEU A 288 2.19 0.03 20.83
N VAL A 289 2.24 0.36 22.13
CA VAL A 289 1.10 0.22 23.04
C VAL A 289 -0.05 1.16 22.66
N ALA A 290 0.24 2.41 22.28
CA ALA A 290 -0.79 3.34 21.77
C ALA A 290 -1.56 2.75 20.58
N ARG A 291 -0.86 2.06 19.68
CA ARG A 291 -1.48 1.40 18.52
C ARG A 291 -2.28 0.15 18.91
N CYS A 292 -1.83 -0.62 19.90
CA CYS A 292 -2.65 -1.68 20.46
C CYS A 292 -3.96 -1.14 21.06
N CYS A 293 -3.92 0.01 21.75
CA CYS A 293 -5.14 0.69 22.21
C CYS A 293 -6.07 1.09 21.06
N MET A 294 -5.52 1.59 19.95
CA MET A 294 -6.32 1.90 18.74
C MET A 294 -6.98 0.64 18.15
N ILE A 295 -6.27 -0.48 18.13
CA ILE A 295 -6.79 -1.77 17.64
C ILE A 295 -7.93 -2.25 18.56
N HIS A 296 -7.70 -2.28 19.88
CA HIS A 296 -8.72 -2.66 20.86
C HIS A 296 -9.98 -1.82 20.75
N LYS A 297 -9.85 -0.50 20.53
CA LYS A 297 -11.01 0.38 20.35
C LYS A 297 -11.75 0.16 19.01
N GLY A 298 -11.03 -0.27 17.99
CA GLY A 298 -11.54 -0.42 16.62
C GLY A 298 -12.37 -1.68 16.38
N PHE A 299 -12.24 -2.70 17.22
CA PHE A 299 -12.90 -4.00 17.02
C PHE A 299 -13.54 -4.49 18.32
N SER A 300 -14.68 -5.18 18.22
CA SER A 300 -15.31 -5.80 19.38
C SER A 300 -14.45 -6.94 19.94
N ILE A 301 -14.65 -7.26 21.22
CA ILE A 301 -13.84 -8.28 21.88
C ILE A 301 -14.04 -9.66 21.25
N SER A 302 -15.24 -10.00 20.79
CA SER A 302 -15.55 -11.27 20.11
C SER A 302 -14.69 -11.48 18.86
N ILE A 303 -14.48 -10.43 18.07
CA ILE A 303 -13.60 -10.47 16.89
C ILE A 303 -12.16 -10.80 17.29
N LEU A 304 -11.65 -10.19 18.37
CA LEU A 304 -10.29 -10.45 18.84
C LEU A 304 -10.15 -11.86 19.40
N LEU A 305 -11.11 -12.34 20.19
CA LEU A 305 -11.14 -13.71 20.71
C LEU A 305 -11.10 -14.73 19.57
N GLY A 306 -11.98 -14.56 18.57
CA GLY A 306 -12.05 -15.44 17.40
C GLY A 306 -10.77 -15.40 16.56
N ALA A 307 -10.24 -14.20 16.27
CA ALA A 307 -9.02 -14.05 15.49
C ALA A 307 -7.79 -14.67 16.17
N HIS A 308 -7.72 -14.63 17.51
CA HIS A 308 -6.64 -15.22 18.28
C HIS A 308 -6.88 -16.66 18.72
N LYS A 309 -8.09 -17.19 18.54
CA LYS A 309 -8.52 -18.52 19.01
C LYS A 309 -8.30 -18.68 20.52
N VAL A 310 -8.73 -17.67 21.28
CA VAL A 310 -8.63 -17.61 22.75
C VAL A 310 -9.99 -17.30 23.36
N GLU A 311 -10.15 -17.59 24.65
CA GLU A 311 -11.47 -17.54 25.31
C GLU A 311 -11.64 -16.32 26.21
N SER A 312 -10.56 -15.59 26.51
CA SER A 312 -10.59 -14.43 27.41
C SER A 312 -9.97 -13.16 26.83
N GLU A 313 -10.49 -11.99 27.25
CA GLU A 313 -9.93 -10.69 26.84
C GLU A 313 -8.46 -10.56 27.25
N ALA A 314 -8.09 -11.07 28.42
CA ALA A 314 -6.71 -11.04 28.90
C ALA A 314 -5.77 -11.78 27.94
N GLU A 315 -6.15 -12.96 27.43
CA GLU A 315 -5.36 -13.73 26.48
C GLU A 315 -5.31 -13.07 25.09
N ALA A 316 -6.41 -12.45 24.64
CA ALA A 316 -6.43 -11.70 23.40
C ALA A 316 -5.48 -10.48 23.46
N MET A 317 -5.50 -9.73 24.57
CA MET A 317 -4.60 -8.60 24.78
C MET A 317 -3.14 -9.05 24.91
N ALA A 318 -2.88 -10.14 25.61
CA ALA A 318 -1.55 -10.74 25.68
C ALA A 318 -1.03 -11.14 24.29
N SER A 319 -1.88 -11.77 23.47
CA SER A 319 -1.55 -12.16 22.09
C SER A 319 -1.26 -10.96 21.19
N LEU A 320 -2.06 -9.89 21.30
CA LEU A 320 -1.86 -8.65 20.55
C LEU A 320 -0.55 -7.95 20.94
N ILE A 321 -0.28 -7.84 22.25
CA ILE A 321 0.96 -7.26 22.78
C ILE A 321 2.17 -8.11 22.41
N GLU A 322 2.06 -9.44 22.45
CA GLU A 322 3.16 -10.33 22.07
C GLU A 322 3.47 -10.24 20.57
N TYR A 323 2.44 -10.09 19.72
CA TYR A 323 2.65 -9.78 18.31
C TYR A 323 3.35 -8.42 18.11
N ALA A 324 2.97 -7.40 18.87
CA ALA A 324 3.62 -6.08 18.84
C ALA A 324 5.10 -6.17 19.26
N TRP A 325 5.40 -6.94 20.32
CA TRP A 325 6.74 -7.20 20.80
C TRP A 325 7.59 -7.99 19.79
N THR A 326 7.04 -9.08 19.24
CA THR A 326 7.69 -9.89 18.21
C THR A 326 7.98 -9.05 16.96
N THR A 327 7.05 -8.17 16.57
CA THR A 327 7.25 -7.23 15.45
C THR A 327 8.45 -6.32 15.67
N LEU A 328 8.68 -5.88 16.91
CA LEU A 328 9.84 -5.07 17.22
C LEU A 328 11.15 -5.86 17.11
N GLN A 329 11.16 -7.12 17.55
CA GLN A 329 12.32 -8.01 17.40
C GLN A 329 12.63 -8.31 15.93
N ARG A 330 11.60 -8.50 15.11
CA ARG A 330 11.71 -8.72 13.65
C ARG A 330 12.48 -7.60 12.96
N PHE A 331 12.27 -6.34 13.36
CA PHE A 331 13.02 -5.21 12.80
C PHE A 331 14.50 -5.17 13.20
N SER A 332 14.89 -5.82 14.30
CA SER A 332 16.30 -5.97 14.68
C SER A 332 17.03 -7.03 13.86
N ASP A 333 16.32 -8.04 13.33
CA ASP A 333 16.94 -9.15 12.61
C ASP A 333 17.36 -8.77 11.18
N VAL A 334 16.76 -7.71 10.64
CA VAL A 334 16.95 -7.26 9.26
C VAL A 334 17.30 -5.77 9.23
N PRO A 335 18.52 -5.40 8.80
CA PRO A 335 18.84 -3.99 8.59
C PRO A 335 17.95 -3.36 7.51
N ASP A 336 17.43 -2.18 7.80
CA ASP A 336 16.69 -1.36 6.85
C ASP A 336 17.06 0.12 6.93
N THR A 337 16.56 0.94 6.00
CA THR A 337 16.85 2.36 5.87
C THR A 337 15.61 3.24 5.84
N THR A 338 15.77 4.48 6.33
CA THR A 338 14.74 5.54 6.24
C THR A 338 14.25 5.77 4.81
N GLU A 339 15.16 5.69 3.83
CA GLU A 339 14.83 5.81 2.39
C GLU A 339 13.81 4.78 1.93
N ARG A 340 14.02 3.50 2.28
CA ARG A 340 13.15 2.42 1.84
C ARG A 340 11.77 2.53 2.47
N VAL A 341 11.72 2.73 3.79
CA VAL A 341 10.47 2.83 4.57
C VAL A 341 9.62 4.01 4.11
N LEU A 342 10.25 5.17 3.90
CA LEU A 342 9.58 6.42 3.55
C LEU A 342 9.48 6.64 2.04
N SER A 343 9.86 5.67 1.21
CA SER A 343 9.76 5.74 -0.26
C SER A 343 8.33 5.92 -0.77
N GLY A 344 7.33 5.55 0.03
CA GLY A 344 5.91 5.82 -0.24
C GLY A 344 5.47 7.26 0.02
N GLY A 345 6.39 8.16 0.40
CA GLY A 345 6.15 9.57 0.65
C GLY A 345 6.20 9.92 2.15
N VAL A 346 7.13 10.81 2.53
CA VAL A 346 7.30 11.26 3.92
C VAL A 346 6.02 11.86 4.48
N VAL A 347 5.34 12.73 3.72
CA VAL A 347 4.10 13.40 4.13
C VAL A 347 2.98 12.37 4.37
N LYS A 348 2.72 11.51 3.39
CA LYS A 348 1.70 10.44 3.49
C LYS A 348 1.92 9.56 4.73
N ARG A 349 3.18 9.20 5.00
CA ARG A 349 3.54 8.36 6.15
C ARG A 349 3.45 9.10 7.48
N PHE A 350 3.77 10.39 7.50
CA PHE A 350 3.62 11.22 8.70
C PHE A 350 2.14 11.37 9.10
N GLU A 351 1.29 11.81 8.16
CA GLU A 351 -0.14 12.06 8.42
C GLU A 351 -0.86 10.74 8.77
N GLY A 352 -0.77 9.73 7.90
CA GLY A 352 -1.56 8.50 8.03
C GLY A 352 -1.04 7.47 9.05
N ARG A 353 0.18 7.62 9.60
CA ARG A 353 0.77 6.61 10.52
C ARG A 353 1.39 7.14 11.81
N LEU A 354 1.74 8.41 11.86
CA LEU A 354 2.23 9.06 13.08
C LEU A 354 1.15 9.94 13.68
N ARG A 355 0.69 10.94 12.92
CA ARG A 355 -0.23 11.96 13.40
C ARG A 355 -1.56 11.37 13.85
N ASN A 356 -2.10 10.41 13.09
CA ASN A 356 -3.34 9.72 13.45
C ASN A 356 -3.33 9.08 14.85
N VAL A 357 -2.18 8.58 15.32
CA VAL A 357 -2.03 8.03 16.67
C VAL A 357 -2.13 9.14 17.72
N LEU A 358 -1.51 10.30 17.48
CA LEU A 358 -1.64 11.46 18.38
C LEU A 358 -3.07 11.98 18.42
N GLU A 359 -3.74 12.07 17.27
CA GLU A 359 -5.13 12.52 17.18
C GLU A 359 -6.08 11.59 17.91
N TYR A 360 -5.89 10.27 17.78
CA TYR A 360 -6.60 9.29 18.59
C TYR A 360 -6.42 9.54 20.09
N LEU A 361 -5.18 9.68 20.57
CA LEU A 361 -4.92 9.89 21.99
C LEU A 361 -5.50 11.20 22.51
N LYS A 362 -5.43 12.29 21.72
CA LYS A 362 -6.06 13.57 22.04
C LYS A 362 -7.58 13.44 22.13
N LYS A 363 -8.20 12.68 21.22
CA LYS A 363 -9.65 12.40 21.25
C LYS A 363 -10.04 11.64 22.53
N GLN A 364 -9.28 10.62 22.93
CA GLN A 364 -9.54 9.91 24.19
C GLN A 364 -9.40 10.83 25.41
N GLN A 365 -8.33 11.63 25.45
CA GLN A 365 -8.11 12.58 26.54
C GLN A 365 -9.23 13.64 26.63
N ALA A 366 -9.66 14.20 25.50
CA ALA A 366 -10.74 15.18 25.44
C ALA A 366 -12.09 14.59 25.88
N ALA A 367 -12.36 13.33 25.50
CA ALA A 367 -13.54 12.58 25.93
C ALA A 367 -13.46 12.10 27.39
N LYS A 368 -12.34 12.33 28.09
CA LYS A 368 -12.05 11.77 29.43
C LYS A 368 -12.18 10.24 29.47
N ASN A 369 -11.88 9.59 28.35
CA ASN A 369 -11.81 8.15 28.26
C ASN A 369 -10.43 7.69 28.69
N ASP A 370 -10.37 6.75 29.63
CA ASP A 370 -9.13 6.07 29.96
C ASP A 370 -8.68 5.19 28.79
N LEU A 371 -7.35 5.04 28.66
CA LEU A 371 -6.81 4.02 27.76
C LEU A 371 -7.20 2.62 28.29
N PRO A 372 -7.43 1.63 27.40
CA PRO A 372 -7.86 0.31 27.81
C PRO A 372 -6.92 -0.32 28.85
N ALA A 373 -7.41 -0.50 30.07
CA ALA A 373 -6.61 -1.04 31.17
C ALA A 373 -6.13 -2.47 30.88
N SER A 374 -6.90 -3.25 30.13
CA SER A 374 -6.52 -4.60 29.68
C SER A 374 -5.29 -4.58 28.77
N VAL A 375 -5.19 -3.61 27.84
CA VAL A 375 -4.01 -3.40 27.00
C VAL A 375 -2.80 -2.97 27.83
N LEU A 376 -2.98 -1.98 28.74
CA LEU A 376 -1.89 -1.48 29.58
C LEU A 376 -1.32 -2.56 30.49
N LYS A 377 -2.19 -3.38 31.10
CA LYS A 377 -1.79 -4.52 31.94
C LYS A 377 -1.04 -5.57 31.12
N ALA A 378 -1.53 -5.92 29.93
CA ALA A 378 -0.85 -6.87 29.05
C ALA A 378 0.52 -6.35 28.56
N ALA A 379 0.69 -5.03 28.46
CA ALA A 379 1.95 -4.39 28.07
C ALA A 379 3.05 -4.46 29.13
N GLU A 380 2.72 -4.81 30.37
CA GLU A 380 3.70 -5.01 31.44
C GLU A 380 4.60 -6.23 31.15
N GLY A 381 5.86 -6.15 31.58
CA GLY A 381 6.81 -7.25 31.42
C GLY A 381 8.20 -6.90 31.94
N LYS A 382 9.00 -7.91 32.28
CA LYS A 382 10.33 -7.73 32.89
C LYS A 382 11.28 -6.89 32.02
N ASP A 383 11.19 -7.06 30.70
CA ASP A 383 12.06 -6.40 29.72
C ASP A 383 11.38 -5.25 28.97
N ARG A 384 10.21 -4.82 29.47
CA ARG A 384 9.35 -3.79 28.86
C ARG A 384 9.32 -2.55 29.76
N PRO A 385 9.51 -1.34 29.21
CA PRO A 385 9.36 -0.11 29.98
C PRO A 385 7.96 -0.04 30.60
N LYS A 386 7.87 0.37 31.87
CA LYS A 386 6.58 0.71 32.48
C LYS A 386 6.01 1.95 31.79
N LEU A 387 4.73 1.89 31.47
CA LEU A 387 4.01 2.97 30.78
C LEU A 387 2.80 3.39 31.60
N THR A 388 2.53 4.69 31.58
CA THR A 388 1.27 5.28 32.02
C THR A 388 0.63 6.00 30.82
N PRO A 389 -0.69 6.31 30.86
CA PRO A 389 -1.32 7.11 29.81
C PRO A 389 -0.59 8.42 29.51
N GLU A 390 -0.05 9.09 30.54
CA GLU A 390 0.70 10.35 30.41
C GLU A 390 2.03 10.15 29.68
N ILE A 391 2.76 9.06 30.00
CA ILE A 391 4.00 8.71 29.32
C ILE A 391 3.70 8.42 27.84
N ILE A 392 2.65 7.65 27.56
CA ILE A 392 2.25 7.30 26.19
C ILE A 392 1.95 8.57 25.39
N LEU A 393 1.06 9.43 25.90
CA LEU A 393 0.70 10.68 25.24
C LEU A 393 1.92 11.58 25.04
N LYS A 394 2.76 11.74 26.06
CA LYS A 394 3.99 12.56 25.97
C LYS A 394 4.94 12.03 24.89
N SER A 395 5.22 10.73 24.88
CA SER A 395 6.11 10.09 23.89
C SER A 395 5.59 10.23 22.46
N VAL A 396 4.28 10.01 22.25
CA VAL A 396 3.66 10.17 20.93
C VAL A 396 3.68 11.63 20.48
N LYS A 397 3.25 12.56 21.34
CA LYS A 397 3.25 14.00 21.07
C LYS A 397 4.64 14.51 20.70
N THR A 398 5.65 14.13 21.49
CA THR A 398 7.03 14.59 21.32
C THR A 398 7.56 14.25 19.93
N LEU A 399 7.41 13.00 19.48
CA LEU A 399 7.90 12.60 18.16
C LEU A 399 7.14 13.29 17.02
N VAL A 400 5.81 13.38 17.12
CA VAL A 400 4.99 14.03 16.08
C VAL A 400 5.38 15.50 15.94
N GLU A 401 5.48 16.23 17.04
CA GLU A 401 5.85 17.65 17.03
C GLU A 401 7.29 17.86 16.53
N ALA A 402 8.22 17.00 16.96
CA ALA A 402 9.61 17.09 16.53
C ALA A 402 9.83 16.79 15.04
N THR A 403 8.95 16.01 14.41
CA THR A 403 9.09 15.57 13.01
C THR A 403 8.12 16.25 12.05
N ALA A 404 7.13 17.00 12.56
CA ALA A 404 6.21 17.79 11.74
C ALA A 404 6.92 18.74 10.76
N PRO A 405 8.02 19.43 11.13
CA PRO A 405 8.73 20.28 10.17
C PRO A 405 9.33 19.50 8.98
N MET A 406 9.70 18.23 9.15
CA MET A 406 10.21 17.38 8.06
C MET A 406 9.10 17.12 7.01
N ALA A 407 7.89 16.83 7.48
CA ALA A 407 6.74 16.64 6.61
C ALA A 407 6.36 17.95 5.90
N ALA A 408 6.34 19.07 6.62
CA ALA A 408 6.05 20.38 6.06
C ALA A 408 7.05 20.80 4.97
N GLU A 409 8.35 20.63 5.22
CA GLU A 409 9.40 20.94 4.24
C GLU A 409 9.30 20.03 3.01
N LYS A 410 9.03 18.73 3.19
CA LYS A 410 8.82 17.83 2.04
C LYS A 410 7.60 18.23 1.22
N LYS A 411 6.50 18.61 1.87
CA LYS A 411 5.28 19.10 1.21
C LYS A 411 5.57 20.36 0.38
N LYS A 412 6.28 21.34 0.97
CA LYS A 412 6.72 22.56 0.29
C LYS A 412 7.55 22.27 -0.96
N ARG A 413 8.50 21.33 -0.89
CA ARG A 413 9.31 20.92 -2.05
C ARG A 413 8.46 20.29 -3.15
N GLN A 414 7.54 19.40 -2.78
CA GLN A 414 6.64 18.77 -3.75
C GLN A 414 5.72 19.79 -4.44
N GLU A 415 5.27 20.80 -3.71
CA GLU A 415 4.48 21.92 -4.27
C GLU A 415 5.32 22.78 -5.23
N ALA A 416 6.57 23.09 -4.86
CA ALA A 416 7.51 23.82 -5.71
C ALA A 416 7.82 23.04 -7.01
N GLU A 417 8.17 21.75 -6.92
CA GLU A 417 8.41 20.87 -8.07
C GLU A 417 7.17 20.77 -9.00
N LYS A 418 5.96 20.65 -8.42
CA LYS A 418 4.72 20.66 -9.19
C LYS A 418 4.49 21.99 -9.90
N SER A 419 4.87 23.11 -9.29
CA SER A 419 4.73 24.44 -9.87
C SER A 419 5.72 24.67 -11.03
N GLU A 420 6.97 24.22 -10.87
CA GLU A 420 8.01 24.28 -11.89
C GLU A 420 7.67 23.38 -13.07
N GLY A 421 7.27 22.13 -12.84
CA GLY A 421 6.85 21.22 -13.90
C GLY A 421 5.63 21.72 -14.69
N LYS A 422 4.69 22.40 -14.02
CA LYS A 422 3.58 23.10 -14.70
C LYS A 422 4.08 24.28 -15.55
N ALA A 423 5.05 25.05 -15.08
CA ALA A 423 5.65 26.16 -15.82
C ALA A 423 6.40 25.66 -17.07
N GLU A 424 7.21 24.60 -16.94
CA GLU A 424 7.93 23.98 -18.05
C GLU A 424 6.98 23.39 -19.10
N SER A 425 5.93 22.68 -18.67
CA SER A 425 4.90 22.14 -19.58
C SER A 425 4.16 23.24 -20.35
N LYS A 426 3.81 24.34 -19.67
CA LYS A 426 3.23 25.52 -20.33
C LYS A 426 4.20 26.14 -21.34
N PHE A 427 5.48 26.27 -20.99
CA PHE A 427 6.51 26.80 -21.89
C PHE A 427 6.73 25.90 -23.11
N ALA A 428 6.80 24.59 -22.92
CA ALA A 428 6.89 23.60 -24.01
C ALA A 428 5.68 23.68 -24.95
N SER A 429 4.47 23.78 -24.39
CA SER A 429 3.22 23.95 -25.15
C SER A 429 3.18 25.26 -25.93
N ALA A 430 3.65 26.37 -25.35
CA ALA A 430 3.76 27.66 -26.03
C ALA A 430 4.78 27.62 -27.18
N LYS A 431 5.95 26.97 -26.97
CA LYS A 431 6.98 26.78 -27.98
C LYS A 431 6.50 25.91 -29.14
N ALA A 432 5.73 24.86 -28.86
CA ALA A 432 5.09 24.01 -29.87
C ALA A 432 4.09 24.82 -30.71
N ARG A 433 3.17 25.57 -30.07
CA ARG A 433 2.23 26.47 -30.76
C ARG A 433 2.94 27.49 -31.65
N TRP A 434 4.01 28.12 -31.15
CA TRP A 434 4.77 29.11 -31.93
C TRP A 434 5.41 28.50 -33.19
N LYS A 435 5.96 27.28 -33.11
CA LYS A 435 6.49 26.56 -34.28
C LYS A 435 5.40 26.25 -35.31
N THR A 436 4.21 25.82 -34.87
CA THR A 436 3.08 25.53 -35.76
C THR A 436 2.58 26.80 -36.48
N THR A 437 2.47 27.92 -35.76
CA THR A 437 2.05 29.21 -36.35
C THR A 437 3.08 29.74 -37.35
N ARG A 438 4.38 29.58 -37.06
CA ARG A 438 5.46 30.00 -37.97
C ARG A 438 5.55 29.12 -39.21
N GLY A 439 5.35 27.80 -39.07
CA GLY A 439 5.24 26.86 -40.20
C GLY A 439 4.09 27.22 -41.14
N ARG A 440 2.94 27.63 -40.59
CA ARG A 440 1.76 28.08 -41.37
C ARG A 440 2.00 29.41 -42.10
N LEU A 441 2.83 30.30 -41.54
CA LEU A 441 3.24 31.57 -42.16
C LEU A 441 4.29 31.39 -43.27
N THR A 442 5.15 30.38 -43.19
CA THR A 442 6.10 30.04 -44.27
C THR A 442 5.44 29.36 -45.47
N VAL A 443 4.41 28.53 -45.26
CA VAL A 443 3.67 27.89 -46.36
C VAL A 443 2.79 28.90 -47.13
N LYS A 444 2.33 29.98 -46.49
CA LYS A 444 1.60 31.07 -47.18
C LYS A 444 2.50 32.02 -47.99
N ARG A 445 3.83 31.89 -47.95
CA ARG A 445 4.76 32.74 -48.71
C ARG A 445 5.31 32.09 -49.99
N SER A 446 5.04 30.81 -50.24
CA SER A 446 5.54 30.09 -51.41
C SER A 446 4.62 30.13 -52.65
N SER A 447 3.58 30.97 -52.69
CA SER A 447 2.64 31.04 -53.82
C SER A 447 2.44 32.44 -54.43
N VAL A 448 3.44 33.32 -54.40
CA VAL A 448 3.41 34.55 -55.22
C VAL A 448 4.80 34.83 -55.79
N HIS A 449 4.98 34.56 -57.09
CA HIS A 449 6.04 35.15 -57.90
C HIS A 449 5.81 36.65 -57.97
N GLY A 450 6.61 37.43 -57.25
CA GLY A 450 6.60 38.88 -57.30
C GLY A 450 7.87 39.45 -56.66
N LYS A 451 8.64 40.22 -57.43
CA LYS A 451 9.91 40.86 -57.04
C LYS A 451 9.82 41.61 -55.70
N PRO A 452 10.91 41.70 -54.92
CA PRO A 452 10.86 42.25 -53.55
C PRO A 452 10.75 43.79 -53.55
N PRO A 453 9.96 44.40 -52.65
CA PRO A 453 9.94 45.85 -52.47
C PRO A 453 11.10 46.33 -51.61
N ARG A 454 11.76 47.37 -52.11
CA ARG A 454 13.02 48.00 -51.65
C ARG A 454 12.90 48.84 -50.36
N LYS A 455 12.02 48.49 -49.41
CA LYS A 455 11.75 49.32 -48.20
C LYS A 455 11.83 48.59 -46.85
N MET A 456 12.54 47.48 -46.77
CA MET A 456 12.75 46.78 -45.48
C MET A 456 14.22 46.46 -45.17
N ARG A 457 15.16 47.23 -45.74
CA ARG A 457 16.59 47.17 -45.39
C ARG A 457 17.04 48.22 -44.36
N GLU A 458 16.22 49.23 -44.07
CA GLU A 458 16.60 50.32 -43.14
C GLU A 458 16.22 50.08 -41.67
N LYS A 459 15.37 49.10 -41.34
CA LYS A 459 14.98 48.86 -39.94
C LYS A 459 15.89 47.86 -39.20
N VAL A 460 16.58 46.98 -39.91
CA VAL A 460 17.44 45.94 -39.31
C VAL A 460 18.85 46.44 -38.97
N LEU A 461 19.30 47.53 -39.59
CA LEU A 461 20.60 48.16 -39.27
C LEU A 461 20.53 49.12 -38.07
N ARG A 462 19.35 49.50 -37.59
CA ARG A 462 19.18 50.45 -36.48
C ARG A 462 19.14 49.81 -35.09
N GLU A 463 18.96 48.49 -34.99
CA GLU A 463 18.91 47.77 -33.70
C GLU A 463 20.22 47.06 -33.32
N LYS A 464 21.21 46.99 -34.23
CA LYS A 464 22.54 46.40 -33.92
C LYS A 464 23.54 47.40 -33.31
N GLY A 465 23.15 48.65 -33.06
CA GLY A 465 24.02 49.72 -32.56
C GLY A 465 23.85 50.13 -31.10
N LYS A 466 23.14 49.36 -30.26
CA LYS A 466 22.96 49.69 -28.83
C LYS A 466 23.22 48.51 -27.92
N ARG A 467 24.48 48.07 -27.87
CA ARG A 467 25.10 47.41 -26.71
C ARG A 467 26.61 47.67 -26.75
N THR A 468 27.02 48.72 -26.04
CA THR A 468 28.31 48.85 -25.35
C THR A 468 27.98 49.20 -23.92
#